data_AF-A0A1S2YIG3-F1
#
_entry.id   AF-A0A1S2YIG3-F1
#
_cell.length_a   1.000
_cell.length_b   1.000
_cell.length_c   1.000
_cell.angle_alpha   90.00
_cell.angle_beta   90.00
_cell.angle_gamma   90.00
#
_symmetry.space_group_name_H-M   'P 1'
#
loop_
_entity.id
_entity.type
_entity.pdbx_description
1 polymer ?
#
loop_
_entity_poly.entity_id
_entity_poly.type
_entity_poly.pdbx_seq_one_letter_code
_entity_poly.pdbx_strand_id
1 'polypeptide(L)'
;MLEPEFNNFVGTQWQLHSHKDLLTKLGTNKELLPLINKNFPELGLKTSDCHQLPWVRSTLIWNDLPIEANLKALLDEPKANQTVYFKGQSDFVKKPIPKEGIKAIFQKMIEDDSFFMYWTPYGGKMNEISTSATPFPQRKGTLFMIQYTNYWLEDTPGTIERQINFSRSFNKFMTPYVSNSPRASALNYRDADIGANHPSNVTKMEISKVYGIKYFNDNFGRLVNVKTKVDPSNFFRYEQSIPTKLK
;
A
#
# COMPACT_ATOMS: atom_id res chain seq x y z
N MET A 1 2.65 -17.91 -27.42
CA MET A 1 3.17 -19.12 -26.76
C MET A 1 3.59 -18.69 -25.36
N LEU A 2 2.72 -18.93 -24.37
CA LEU A 2 2.99 -18.66 -22.95
C LEU A 2 3.23 -20.02 -22.29
N GLU A 3 4.30 -20.12 -21.50
CA GLU A 3 4.73 -21.36 -20.84
C GLU A 3 3.71 -21.89 -19.81
N PRO A 4 3.66 -23.22 -19.53
CA PRO A 4 2.56 -23.87 -18.82
C PRO A 4 2.69 -23.98 -17.28
N GLU A 5 3.53 -23.17 -16.62
CA GLU A 5 3.97 -23.48 -15.23
C GLU A 5 3.28 -22.70 -14.08
N PHE A 6 1.98 -22.40 -14.15
CA PHE A 6 1.25 -21.73 -13.05
C PHE A 6 0.08 -22.55 -12.49
N ASN A 7 0.31 -23.83 -12.15
CA ASN A 7 -0.79 -24.71 -11.76
C ASN A 7 -1.06 -24.84 -10.26
N ASN A 8 -0.22 -24.32 -9.34
CA ASN A 8 -0.44 -24.48 -7.90
C ASN A 8 0.00 -23.26 -7.06
N PHE A 9 -0.88 -22.80 -6.18
CA PHE A 9 -0.71 -21.69 -5.24
C PHE A 9 -1.07 -22.16 -3.84
N VAL A 10 -0.42 -21.62 -2.82
CA VAL A 10 -0.80 -21.83 -1.42
C VAL A 10 -1.11 -20.49 -0.79
N GLY A 11 -2.29 -20.35 -0.20
CA GLY A 11 -2.70 -19.23 0.63
C GLY A 11 -3.05 -19.69 2.05
N THR A 12 -2.57 -18.97 3.06
CA THR A 12 -2.98 -19.18 4.47
C THR A 12 -3.66 -17.91 4.96
N GLN A 13 -4.91 -17.96 5.39
CA GLN A 13 -5.62 -16.81 5.97
C GLN A 13 -5.87 -17.07 7.45
N TRP A 14 -5.36 -16.20 8.32
CA TRP A 14 -5.71 -16.18 9.74
C TRP A 14 -6.58 -14.96 10.04
N GLN A 15 -7.67 -15.14 10.78
CA GLN A 15 -8.45 -14.05 11.35
C GLN A 15 -8.37 -14.12 12.87
N LEU A 16 -7.67 -13.18 13.48
CA LEU A 16 -7.64 -13.00 14.92
C LEU A 16 -8.21 -11.63 15.25
N HIS A 17 -9.54 -11.48 15.12
CA HIS A 17 -10.44 -10.34 15.44
C HIS A 17 -10.02 -8.89 15.05
N SER A 18 -8.81 -8.66 14.56
CA SER A 18 -8.24 -7.38 14.10
C SER A 18 -6.97 -7.57 13.25
N HIS A 19 -6.46 -8.80 13.12
CA HIS A 19 -5.27 -9.13 12.33
C HIS A 19 -5.62 -10.18 11.26
N LYS A 20 -5.37 -9.82 9.99
CA LYS A 20 -5.40 -10.74 8.84
C LYS A 20 -3.98 -10.91 8.32
N ASP A 21 -3.37 -12.06 8.58
CA ASP A 21 -2.09 -12.43 7.97
C ASP A 21 -2.36 -13.38 6.80
N LEU A 22 -1.99 -12.94 5.60
CA LEU A 22 -2.10 -13.73 4.38
C LEU A 22 -0.71 -13.93 3.77
N LEU A 23 -0.24 -15.17 3.77
CA LEU A 23 0.96 -15.57 3.06
C LEU A 23 0.56 -16.31 1.79
N THR A 24 1.10 -15.87 0.64
CA THR A 24 0.91 -16.55 -0.65
C THR A 24 2.24 -17.08 -1.17
N LYS A 25 2.28 -18.36 -1.55
CA LYS A 25 3.44 -19.01 -2.18
C LYS A 25 3.05 -19.63 -3.51
N LEU A 26 3.84 -19.36 -4.55
CA LEU A 26 3.82 -20.11 -5.80
C LEU A 26 4.48 -21.47 -5.57
N GLY A 27 3.72 -22.56 -5.60
CA GLY A 27 4.23 -23.90 -5.29
C GLY A 27 3.25 -24.72 -4.46
N THR A 28 3.77 -25.72 -3.76
CA THR A 28 2.98 -26.70 -3.00
C THR A 28 3.16 -26.55 -1.49
N ASN A 29 2.22 -27.11 -0.70
CA ASN A 29 2.34 -27.15 0.76
C ASN A 29 3.63 -27.85 1.24
N LYS A 30 4.09 -28.86 0.47
CA LYS A 30 5.33 -29.60 0.75
C LYS A 30 6.58 -28.75 0.64
N GLU A 31 6.56 -27.69 -0.17
CA GLU A 31 7.66 -26.74 -0.32
C GLU A 31 7.54 -25.58 0.65
N LEU A 32 6.32 -25.12 0.94
CA LEU A 32 6.05 -23.99 1.83
C LEU A 32 6.47 -24.28 3.27
N LEU A 33 6.02 -25.40 3.85
CA LEU A 33 6.23 -25.68 5.27
C LEU A 33 7.71 -25.78 5.65
N PRO A 34 8.57 -26.53 4.93
CA PRO A 34 10.00 -26.54 5.23
C PRO A 34 10.65 -25.16 5.10
N LEU A 35 10.20 -24.34 4.15
CA LEU A 35 10.73 -22.99 3.95
C LEU A 35 10.41 -22.07 5.14
N ILE A 36 9.16 -22.09 5.61
CA ILE A 36 8.73 -21.28 6.77
C ILE A 36 9.36 -21.81 8.05
N ASN A 37 9.36 -23.11 8.29
CA ASN A 37 10.00 -23.69 9.48
C ASN A 37 11.50 -23.40 9.54
N LYS A 38 12.17 -23.24 8.39
CA LYS A 38 13.58 -22.87 8.32
C LYS A 38 13.83 -21.37 8.55
N ASN A 39 13.03 -20.49 7.96
CA ASN A 39 13.35 -19.05 7.89
C ASN A 39 12.47 -18.16 8.76
N PHE A 40 11.31 -18.64 9.19
CA PHE A 40 10.37 -17.92 10.04
C PHE A 40 9.57 -18.89 10.94
N PRO A 41 10.25 -19.74 11.74
CA PRO A 41 9.59 -20.73 12.60
C PRO A 41 8.67 -20.11 13.65
N GLU A 42 8.90 -18.86 14.04
CA GLU A 42 8.09 -18.13 15.02
C GLU A 42 6.64 -17.93 14.59
N LEU A 43 6.35 -17.99 13.28
CA LEU A 43 4.99 -17.96 12.76
C LEU A 43 4.18 -19.20 13.17
N GLY A 44 4.84 -20.33 13.44
CA GLY A 44 4.19 -21.56 13.89
C GLY A 44 3.22 -22.16 12.86
N LEU A 45 3.46 -21.93 11.56
CA LEU A 45 2.58 -22.35 10.46
C LEU A 45 2.44 -23.89 10.41
N LYS A 46 1.20 -24.37 10.36
CA LYS A 46 0.87 -25.80 10.25
C LYS A 46 0.23 -26.11 8.90
N THR A 47 0.28 -27.39 8.53
CA THR A 47 -0.37 -27.88 7.31
C THR A 47 -1.88 -27.61 7.29
N SER A 48 -2.54 -27.67 8.46
CA SER A 48 -3.98 -27.40 8.62
C SER A 48 -4.38 -26.00 8.18
N ASP A 49 -3.42 -25.09 8.13
CA ASP A 49 -3.67 -23.67 7.90
C ASP A 49 -3.50 -23.31 6.42
N CYS A 50 -2.96 -24.25 5.62
CA CYS A 50 -2.55 -24.05 4.25
C CYS A 50 -3.59 -24.55 3.25
N HIS A 51 -4.11 -23.65 2.42
CA HIS A 51 -4.98 -24.00 1.30
C HIS A 51 -4.21 -23.99 -0.01
N GLN A 52 -4.01 -25.17 -0.61
CA GLN A 52 -3.42 -25.29 -1.94
C GLN A 52 -4.50 -25.20 -3.02
N LEU A 53 -4.42 -24.19 -3.88
CA LEU A 53 -5.44 -23.80 -4.85
C LEU A 53 -4.80 -23.37 -6.18
N PRO A 54 -5.51 -23.39 -7.32
CA PRO A 54 -5.09 -22.67 -8.51
C PRO A 54 -5.03 -21.15 -8.26
N TRP A 55 -4.19 -20.42 -9.00
CA TRP A 55 -3.99 -18.98 -8.80
C TRP A 55 -5.29 -18.18 -8.71
N VAL A 56 -6.16 -18.42 -9.68
CA VAL A 56 -7.40 -17.66 -9.88
C VAL A 56 -8.37 -17.86 -8.71
N ARG A 57 -8.22 -18.93 -7.92
CA ARG A 57 -9.00 -19.09 -6.68
C ARG A 57 -8.38 -18.34 -5.51
N SER A 58 -7.06 -18.15 -5.48
CA SER A 58 -6.44 -17.31 -4.45
C SER A 58 -6.94 -15.86 -4.51
N THR A 59 -7.36 -15.37 -5.67
CA THR A 59 -7.92 -14.02 -5.80
C THR A 59 -9.28 -13.87 -5.14
N LEU A 60 -10.05 -14.95 -4.92
CA LEU A 60 -11.29 -14.91 -4.15
C LEU A 60 -11.01 -14.53 -2.70
N ILE A 61 -9.96 -15.08 -2.10
CA ILE A 61 -9.52 -14.76 -0.73
C ILE A 61 -9.21 -13.27 -0.59
N TRP A 62 -8.48 -12.71 -1.55
CA TRP A 62 -8.13 -11.28 -1.55
C TRP A 62 -9.34 -10.35 -1.73
N ASN A 63 -10.46 -10.86 -2.25
CA ASN A 63 -11.72 -10.13 -2.37
C ASN A 63 -12.68 -10.45 -1.22
N ASP A 64 -12.21 -11.11 -0.16
CA ASP A 64 -13.04 -11.56 0.97
C ASP A 64 -14.24 -12.43 0.54
N LEU A 65 -14.08 -13.18 -0.55
CA LEU A 65 -15.05 -14.16 -1.05
C LEU A 65 -14.69 -15.58 -0.57
N PRO A 66 -15.68 -16.45 -0.34
CA PRO A 66 -15.43 -17.87 -0.05
C PRO A 66 -14.55 -18.53 -1.12
N ILE A 67 -13.63 -19.41 -0.72
CA ILE A 67 -12.71 -20.11 -1.64
C ILE A 67 -13.47 -21.00 -2.64
N GLU A 68 -14.65 -21.48 -2.23
CA GLU A 68 -15.56 -22.32 -2.99
C GLU A 68 -16.49 -21.51 -3.90
N ALA A 69 -16.47 -20.18 -3.81
CA ALA A 69 -17.33 -19.31 -4.61
C ALA A 69 -17.11 -19.52 -6.11
N ASN A 70 -18.16 -19.27 -6.88
CA ASN A 70 -18.08 -19.31 -8.33
C ASN A 70 -17.12 -18.21 -8.80
N LEU A 71 -16.14 -18.54 -9.63
CA LEU A 71 -15.17 -17.58 -10.18
C LEU A 71 -15.83 -16.43 -10.95
N LYS A 72 -17.06 -16.62 -11.45
CA LYS A 72 -17.85 -15.54 -12.06
C LYS A 72 -18.12 -14.38 -11.10
N ALA A 73 -18.08 -14.59 -9.78
CA ALA A 73 -18.18 -13.52 -8.80
C ALA A 73 -17.07 -12.46 -8.94
N LEU A 74 -15.93 -12.81 -9.55
CA LEU A 74 -14.86 -11.84 -9.86
C LEU A 74 -15.18 -10.94 -11.07
N LEU A 75 -16.24 -11.25 -11.82
CA LEU A 75 -16.74 -10.42 -12.92
C LEU A 75 -17.78 -9.39 -12.45
N ASP A 76 -18.31 -9.58 -11.24
CA ASP A 76 -19.33 -8.69 -10.69
C ASP A 76 -18.69 -7.36 -10.30
N GLU A 77 -19.27 -6.25 -10.78
CA GLU A 77 -18.89 -4.92 -10.31
C GLU A 77 -19.45 -4.73 -8.90
N PRO A 78 -18.60 -4.53 -7.87
CA PRO A 78 -19.08 -4.40 -6.50
C PRO A 78 -19.96 -3.16 -6.36
N LYS A 79 -21.25 -3.38 -6.08
CA LYS A 79 -22.16 -2.30 -5.70
C LYS A 79 -22.17 -2.21 -4.19
N ALA A 80 -21.57 -1.16 -3.64
CA ALA A 80 -21.63 -0.93 -2.21
C ALA A 80 -23.08 -0.58 -1.82
N ASN A 81 -23.71 -1.40 -0.97
CA ASN A 81 -25.03 -1.12 -0.43
C ASN A 81 -25.02 0.06 0.56
N GLN A 82 -23.84 0.42 1.06
CA GLN A 82 -23.61 1.51 2.00
C GLN A 82 -22.32 2.25 1.62
N THR A 83 -22.37 3.58 1.63
CA THR A 83 -21.17 4.40 1.47
C THR A 83 -20.26 4.23 2.68
N VAL A 84 -19.00 3.88 2.43
CA VAL A 84 -17.95 3.82 3.45
C VAL A 84 -16.95 4.94 3.14
N TYR A 85 -16.77 5.84 4.10
CA TYR A 85 -15.77 6.90 4.03
C TYR A 85 -14.44 6.39 4.56
N PHE A 86 -13.34 6.94 4.06
CA PHE A 86 -12.03 6.56 4.56
C PHE A 86 -10.97 7.65 4.39
N LYS A 87 -9.92 7.55 5.20
CA LYS A 87 -8.65 8.26 5.02
C LYS A 87 -7.55 7.22 4.83
N GLY A 88 -6.92 7.26 3.66
CA GLY A 88 -5.77 6.41 3.32
C GLY A 88 -4.46 7.19 3.34
N GLN A 89 -3.40 6.57 3.85
CA GLN A 89 -2.02 7.09 3.79
C GLN A 89 -1.05 5.93 3.56
N SER A 90 0.21 6.24 3.18
CA SER A 90 1.22 5.20 2.98
C SER A 90 2.62 5.66 3.36
N ASP A 91 3.45 4.70 3.76
CA ASP A 91 4.87 4.87 4.08
C ASP A 91 5.69 3.68 3.58
N PHE A 92 7.01 3.87 3.55
CA PHE A 92 7.98 2.82 3.24
C PHE A 92 8.97 2.66 4.39
N VAL A 93 9.24 1.42 4.78
CA VAL A 93 10.20 1.10 5.84
C VAL A 93 11.49 0.59 5.22
N LYS A 94 12.63 1.19 5.64
CA LYS A 94 13.98 0.85 5.13
C LYS A 94 14.89 0.21 6.19
N LYS A 95 14.51 0.28 7.46
CA LYS A 95 15.22 -0.32 8.60
C LYS A 95 14.19 -1.01 9.49
N PRO A 96 14.52 -2.15 10.13
CA PRO A 96 13.58 -2.81 11.03
C PRO A 96 13.11 -1.88 12.15
N ILE A 97 11.81 -1.90 12.44
CA ILE A 97 11.23 -1.14 13.56
C ILE A 97 11.61 -1.88 14.86
N PRO A 98 12.17 -1.21 15.88
CA PRO A 98 12.52 -1.86 17.14
C PRO A 98 11.28 -2.41 17.85
N LYS A 99 11.46 -3.42 18.69
CA LYS A 99 10.35 -4.11 19.40
C LYS A 99 9.51 -3.14 20.23
N GLU A 100 10.14 -2.18 20.86
CA GLU A 100 9.50 -1.12 21.63
C GLU A 100 8.65 -0.22 20.73
N GLY A 101 9.14 0.05 19.52
CA GLY A 101 8.40 0.76 18.47
C GLY A 101 7.16 -0.02 18.01
N ILE A 102 7.30 -1.33 17.76
CA ILE A 102 6.17 -2.21 17.43
C ILE A 102 5.10 -2.18 18.53
N LYS A 103 5.52 -2.30 19.81
CA LYS A 103 4.60 -2.23 20.95
C LYS A 103 3.88 -0.88 21.00
N ALA A 104 4.60 0.22 20.82
CA ALA A 104 4.01 1.56 20.80
C ALA A 104 3.05 1.76 19.63
N ILE A 105 3.34 1.19 18.46
CA ILE A 105 2.44 1.20 17.29
C ILE A 105 1.12 0.51 17.63
N PHE A 106 1.15 -0.70 18.18
CA PHE A 106 -0.07 -1.40 18.56
C PHE A 106 -0.88 -0.64 19.62
N GLN A 107 -0.22 -0.03 20.61
CA GLN A 107 -0.87 0.82 21.60
C GLN A 107 -1.55 2.05 20.97
N LYS A 108 -0.92 2.65 19.95
CA LYS A 108 -1.51 3.78 19.24
C LYS A 108 -2.69 3.37 18.35
N MET A 109 -2.63 2.17 17.76
CA MET A 109 -3.70 1.67 16.89
C MET A 109 -5.00 1.46 17.63
N ILE A 110 -4.96 0.89 18.84
CA ILE A 110 -6.17 0.61 19.64
C ILE A 110 -6.85 1.86 20.22
N GLU A 111 -6.29 3.06 19.99
CA GLU A 111 -6.98 4.31 20.33
C GLU A 111 -8.15 4.61 19.38
N ASP A 112 -8.20 3.98 18.19
CA ASP A 112 -9.37 4.04 17.31
C ASP A 112 -9.66 2.67 16.66
N ASP A 113 -10.83 2.11 16.96
CA ASP A 113 -11.24 0.77 16.51
C ASP A 113 -11.46 0.66 15.00
N SER A 114 -11.46 1.78 14.27
CA SER A 114 -11.70 1.82 12.83
C SER A 114 -10.43 1.91 11.97
N PHE A 115 -9.27 1.84 12.63
CA PHE A 115 -7.96 1.96 12.00
C PHE A 115 -7.33 0.61 11.64
N PHE A 116 -6.87 0.50 10.40
CA PHE A 116 -6.18 -0.65 9.85
C PHE A 116 -4.80 -0.27 9.33
N MET A 117 -3.87 -1.21 9.47
CA MET A 117 -2.52 -1.07 8.96
C MET A 117 -2.11 -2.33 8.21
N TYR A 118 -1.73 -2.20 6.94
CA TYR A 118 -1.36 -3.32 6.06
C TYR A 118 0.12 -3.24 5.71
N TRP A 119 0.86 -4.32 5.95
CA TRP A 119 2.31 -4.38 5.72
C TRP A 119 2.59 -5.30 4.54
N THR A 120 3.11 -4.74 3.45
CA THR A 120 3.41 -5.49 2.23
C THR A 120 4.92 -5.67 2.10
N PRO A 121 5.46 -6.89 2.16
CA PRO A 121 6.89 -7.13 2.07
C PRO A 121 7.45 -6.74 0.70
N TYR A 122 8.62 -6.10 0.70
CA TYR A 122 9.42 -5.80 -0.48
C TYR A 122 10.64 -6.74 -0.51
N GLY A 123 11.49 -6.60 -1.52
CA GLY A 123 12.58 -7.52 -1.79
C GLY A 123 12.37 -8.30 -3.09
N GLY A 124 13.00 -9.46 -3.22
CA GLY A 124 12.91 -10.31 -4.42
C GLY A 124 13.07 -9.50 -5.70
N LYS A 125 12.12 -9.64 -6.63
CA LYS A 125 12.15 -8.94 -7.92
C LYS A 125 12.20 -7.41 -7.79
N MET A 126 11.62 -6.83 -6.74
CA MET A 126 11.64 -5.38 -6.52
C MET A 126 13.04 -4.85 -6.22
N ASN A 127 13.97 -5.68 -5.73
CA ASN A 127 15.37 -5.29 -5.51
C ASN A 127 16.23 -5.33 -6.77
N GLU A 128 15.82 -6.10 -7.79
CA GLU A 128 16.55 -6.23 -9.05
C GLU A 128 16.25 -5.07 -10.01
N ILE A 129 15.08 -4.45 -9.89
CA ILE A 129 14.64 -3.36 -10.75
C ILE A 129 15.30 -2.06 -10.30
N SER A 130 15.97 -1.36 -11.22
CA SER A 130 16.54 -0.03 -10.95
C SER A 130 15.45 0.96 -10.49
N THR A 131 15.79 1.83 -9.53
CA THR A 131 14.90 2.89 -9.03
C THR A 131 14.43 3.84 -10.13
N SER A 132 15.16 3.95 -11.25
CA SER A 132 14.83 4.81 -12.38
C SER A 132 14.23 4.08 -13.59
N ALA A 133 14.05 2.76 -13.51
CA ALA A 133 13.50 1.95 -14.60
C ALA A 133 12.06 2.37 -14.96
N THR A 134 11.27 2.73 -13.96
CA THR A 134 9.91 3.28 -14.11
C THR A 134 9.74 4.49 -13.19
N PRO A 135 8.63 5.26 -13.29
CA PRO A 135 8.37 6.37 -12.38
C PRO A 135 8.38 5.98 -10.90
N PHE A 136 7.97 4.74 -10.57
CA PHE A 136 7.88 4.25 -9.19
C PHE A 136 9.28 3.91 -8.62
N PRO A 137 9.77 4.68 -7.63
CA PRO A 137 11.18 4.64 -7.23
C PRO A 137 11.49 3.65 -6.11
N GLN A 138 10.47 3.13 -5.41
CA GLN A 138 10.67 2.33 -4.20
C GLN A 138 11.06 0.89 -4.57
N ARG A 139 12.37 0.63 -4.62
CA ARG A 139 12.97 -0.63 -5.09
C ARG A 139 13.93 -1.18 -4.04
N LYS A 140 15.18 -1.46 -4.42
CA LYS A 140 16.25 -1.94 -3.54
C LYS A 140 16.40 -1.06 -2.30
N GLY A 141 16.47 -1.69 -1.13
CA GLY A 141 16.63 -1.03 0.17
C GLY A 141 15.31 -0.74 0.90
N THR A 142 14.17 -1.02 0.28
CA THR A 142 12.86 -1.04 0.95
C THR A 142 12.60 -2.44 1.53
N LEU A 143 12.29 -2.50 2.82
CA LEU A 143 11.92 -3.75 3.51
C LEU A 143 10.44 -4.09 3.29
N PHE A 144 9.57 -3.11 3.46
CA PHE A 144 8.13 -3.24 3.21
C PHE A 144 7.47 -1.87 3.04
N MET A 145 6.29 -1.87 2.44
CA MET A 145 5.38 -0.72 2.40
C MET A 145 4.34 -0.88 3.50
N ILE A 146 3.93 0.23 4.11
CA ILE A 146 2.80 0.30 5.02
C ILE A 146 1.69 1.09 4.34
N GLN A 147 0.48 0.55 4.32
CA GLN A 147 -0.75 1.30 4.08
C GLN A 147 -1.47 1.50 5.41
N TYR A 148 -1.88 2.74 5.68
CA TYR A 148 -2.78 3.09 6.77
C TYR A 148 -4.16 3.37 6.19
N THR A 149 -5.20 2.79 6.77
CA THR A 149 -6.57 3.13 6.39
C THR A 149 -7.44 3.28 7.62
N ASN A 150 -8.14 4.39 7.71
CA ASN A 150 -9.15 4.63 8.73
C ASN A 150 -10.52 4.71 8.07
N TYR A 151 -11.48 3.88 8.46
CA TYR A 151 -12.80 3.77 7.81
C TYR A 151 -13.93 4.27 8.72
N TRP A 152 -14.98 4.88 8.17
CA TRP A 152 -16.16 5.21 8.96
C TRP A 152 -17.42 5.26 8.09
N LEU A 153 -18.59 5.15 8.73
CA LEU A 153 -19.89 5.11 8.07
C LEU A 153 -20.65 6.44 8.18
N GLU A 154 -20.48 7.16 9.29
CA GLU A 154 -21.23 8.37 9.59
C GLU A 154 -20.64 9.61 8.90
N ASP A 155 -21.43 10.26 8.06
CA ASP A 155 -21.08 11.50 7.38
C ASP A 155 -21.44 12.73 8.21
N THR A 156 -20.90 12.82 9.43
CA THR A 156 -21.07 14.01 10.28
C THR A 156 -19.76 14.80 10.35
N PRO A 157 -19.80 16.15 10.40
CA PRO A 157 -18.58 16.95 10.53
C PRO A 157 -17.69 16.53 11.70
N GLY A 158 -18.30 16.18 12.85
CA GLY A 158 -17.56 15.73 14.04
C GLY A 158 -16.87 14.39 13.84
N THR A 159 -17.53 13.40 13.22
CA THR A 159 -16.92 12.10 12.91
C THR A 159 -15.80 12.26 11.88
N ILE A 160 -16.01 13.04 10.82
CA ILE A 160 -14.99 13.29 9.79
C ILE A 160 -13.75 13.94 10.41
N GLU A 161 -13.94 15.02 11.18
CA GLU A 161 -12.83 15.72 11.82
C GLU A 161 -12.03 14.80 12.74
N ARG A 162 -12.73 14.03 13.59
CA ARG A 162 -12.09 13.04 14.47
C ARG A 162 -11.24 12.05 13.67
N GLN A 163 -11.80 11.43 12.64
CA GLN A 163 -11.12 10.35 11.90
C GLN A 163 -9.95 10.85 11.07
N ILE A 164 -10.07 12.05 10.49
CA ILE A 164 -8.98 12.71 9.78
C ILE A 164 -7.86 13.10 10.74
N ASN A 165 -8.19 13.68 11.90
CA ASN A 165 -7.21 14.09 12.89
C ASN A 165 -6.48 12.90 13.51
N PHE A 166 -7.19 11.80 13.77
CA PHE A 166 -6.58 10.55 14.21
C PHE A 166 -5.57 10.03 13.19
N SER A 167 -5.97 9.94 11.91
CA SER A 167 -5.09 9.47 10.82
C SER A 167 -3.81 10.31 10.72
N ARG A 168 -3.94 11.64 10.76
CA ARG A 168 -2.81 12.58 10.75
C ARG A 168 -1.91 12.42 11.96
N SER A 169 -2.51 12.25 13.15
CA SER A 169 -1.78 12.00 14.39
C SER A 169 -0.98 10.69 14.33
N PHE A 170 -1.60 9.62 13.82
CA PHE A 170 -0.96 8.32 13.62
C PHE A 170 0.18 8.40 12.59
N ASN A 171 -0.05 9.05 11.45
CA ASN A 171 1.01 9.25 10.45
C ASN A 171 2.18 10.05 11.04
N LYS A 172 1.92 11.11 11.81
CA LYS A 172 2.98 11.85 12.50
C LYS A 172 3.72 10.97 13.51
N PHE A 173 3.02 10.14 14.26
CA PHE A 173 3.60 9.18 15.20
C PHE A 173 4.55 8.19 14.51
N MET A 174 4.25 7.76 13.28
CA MET A 174 5.09 6.83 12.51
C MET A 174 6.41 7.40 11.99
N THR A 175 6.61 8.72 12.04
CA THR A 175 7.80 9.43 11.49
C THR A 175 9.17 8.79 11.81
N PRO A 176 9.49 8.40 13.07
CA PRO A 176 10.83 7.88 13.38
C PRO A 176 11.07 6.45 12.86
N TYR A 177 10.03 5.74 12.42
CA TYR A 177 10.09 4.33 12.04
C TYR A 177 10.14 4.10 10.53
N VAL A 178 9.85 5.12 9.74
CA VAL A 178 9.70 5.02 8.28
C VAL A 178 10.85 5.72 7.55
N SER A 179 10.84 5.63 6.22
CA SER A 179 11.78 6.34 5.36
C SER A 179 11.77 7.84 5.64
N ASN A 180 12.94 8.45 5.48
CA ASN A 180 13.13 9.89 5.62
C ASN A 180 14.00 10.41 4.48
N SER A 181 13.92 11.72 4.25
CA SER A 181 14.72 12.46 3.27
C SER A 181 14.72 11.88 1.84
N PRO A 182 13.56 11.80 1.15
CA PRO A 182 12.23 12.20 1.60
C PRO A 182 11.51 11.06 2.34
N ARG A 183 10.50 11.42 3.16
CA ARG A 183 9.51 10.45 3.65
C ARG A 183 8.64 10.02 2.48
N ALA A 184 8.87 8.82 1.99
CA ALA A 184 8.27 8.31 0.77
C ALA A 184 6.80 7.93 0.96
N SER A 185 5.99 8.15 -0.08
CA SER A 185 4.58 7.75 -0.14
C SER A 185 4.29 7.13 -1.51
N ALA A 186 3.25 6.33 -1.61
CA ALA A 186 2.85 5.68 -2.87
C ALA A 186 1.72 6.48 -3.55
N LEU A 187 1.90 6.81 -4.83
CA LEU A 187 0.97 7.65 -5.60
C LEU A 187 -0.46 7.10 -5.63
N ASN A 188 -0.61 5.77 -5.67
CA ASN A 188 -1.93 5.13 -5.73
C ASN A 188 -2.71 5.22 -4.40
N TYR A 189 -2.05 5.62 -3.31
CA TYR A 189 -2.68 6.02 -2.05
C TYR A 189 -2.55 7.53 -1.91
N ARG A 190 -3.27 8.26 -2.78
CA ARG A 190 -3.19 9.73 -2.86
C ARG A 190 -3.50 10.35 -1.50
N ASP A 191 -2.65 11.29 -1.10
CA ASP A 191 -2.76 11.96 0.19
C ASP A 191 -2.50 13.44 0.01
N ALA A 192 -3.54 14.26 0.05
CA ALA A 192 -3.39 15.71 -0.06
C ALA A 192 -2.56 16.32 1.11
N ASP A 193 -2.49 15.64 2.26
CA ASP A 193 -1.76 16.14 3.44
C ASP A 193 -0.23 16.14 3.23
N ILE A 194 0.30 15.41 2.24
CA ILE A 194 1.74 15.46 1.93
C ILE A 194 2.15 16.64 1.04
N GLY A 195 1.18 17.45 0.61
CA GLY A 195 1.32 18.62 -0.24
C GLY A 195 0.38 18.56 -1.44
N ALA A 196 -0.31 19.65 -1.74
CA ALA A 196 -1.28 19.75 -2.84
C ALA A 196 -1.44 21.21 -3.29
N ASN A 197 -1.62 21.43 -4.59
CA ASN A 197 -1.99 22.73 -5.12
C ASN A 197 -3.49 22.96 -4.94
N HIS A 198 -3.84 24.12 -4.39
CA HIS A 198 -5.23 24.55 -4.28
C HIS A 198 -5.36 26.00 -4.77
N PRO A 199 -6.43 26.33 -5.50
CA PRO A 199 -7.40 25.41 -6.12
C PRO A 199 -6.79 24.53 -7.22
N SER A 200 -7.51 23.51 -7.69
CA SER A 200 -7.04 22.47 -8.62
C SER A 200 -6.51 22.98 -9.97
N ASN A 201 -6.90 24.20 -10.35
CA ASN A 201 -6.48 24.85 -11.58
C ASN A 201 -5.13 25.59 -11.45
N VAL A 202 -4.55 25.69 -10.25
CA VAL A 202 -3.24 26.30 -9.98
C VAL A 202 -2.16 25.23 -9.98
N THR A 203 -0.99 25.53 -10.55
CA THR A 203 0.17 24.64 -10.51
C THR A 203 1.40 25.43 -10.12
N LYS A 204 1.82 25.26 -8.87
CA LYS A 204 3.03 25.86 -8.30
C LYS A 204 4.13 24.80 -8.22
N MET A 205 5.27 25.07 -8.85
CA MET A 205 6.40 24.11 -8.89
C MET A 205 6.95 23.82 -7.49
N GLU A 206 7.01 24.84 -6.63
CA GLU A 206 7.51 24.74 -5.26
C GLU A 206 6.65 23.79 -4.42
N ILE A 207 5.32 23.87 -4.52
CA ILE A 207 4.39 22.93 -3.87
C ILE A 207 4.52 21.56 -4.51
N SER A 208 4.60 21.52 -5.84
CA SER A 208 4.65 20.27 -6.59
C SER A 208 5.89 19.44 -6.31
N LYS A 209 7.01 20.09 -6.04
CA LYS A 209 8.24 19.43 -5.60
C LYS A 209 8.07 18.75 -4.25
N VAL A 210 7.30 19.32 -3.32
CA VAL A 210 7.11 18.76 -1.96
C VAL A 210 6.47 17.37 -2.00
N TYR A 211 5.36 17.20 -2.72
CA TYR A 211 4.74 15.87 -2.86
C TYR A 211 5.42 15.02 -3.95
N GLY A 212 5.94 15.67 -5.00
CA GLY A 212 6.57 14.99 -6.14
C GLY A 212 7.78 14.15 -5.76
N ILE A 213 8.67 14.68 -4.89
CA ILE A 213 9.82 13.91 -4.40
C ILE A 213 9.40 12.77 -3.46
N LYS A 214 8.28 12.90 -2.73
CA LYS A 214 7.78 11.83 -1.86
C LYS A 214 7.24 10.65 -2.69
N TYR A 215 6.56 10.95 -3.80
CA TYR A 215 6.05 9.91 -4.72
C TYR A 215 7.11 9.31 -5.64
N PHE A 216 8.00 10.14 -6.18
CA PHE A 216 8.85 9.76 -7.30
C PHE A 216 10.36 9.83 -7.02
N ASN A 217 10.76 10.34 -5.85
CA ASN A 217 12.15 10.55 -5.48
C ASN A 217 12.92 11.25 -6.63
N ASP A 218 14.09 10.75 -7.00
CA ASP A 218 14.94 11.28 -8.07
C ASP A 218 14.27 11.27 -9.46
N ASN A 219 13.21 10.47 -9.66
CA ASN A 219 12.51 10.40 -10.94
C ASN A 219 11.63 11.64 -11.21
N PHE A 220 11.33 12.46 -10.20
CA PHE A 220 10.43 13.60 -10.35
C PHE A 220 10.90 14.58 -11.45
N GLY A 221 12.20 14.89 -11.52
CA GLY A 221 12.74 15.79 -12.54
C GLY A 221 12.55 15.27 -13.98
N ARG A 222 12.74 13.96 -14.18
CA ARG A 222 12.47 13.29 -15.47
C ARG A 222 10.99 13.37 -15.83
N LEU A 223 10.11 13.18 -14.86
CA LEU A 223 8.65 13.26 -15.08
C LEU A 223 8.20 14.66 -15.49
N VAL A 224 8.71 15.69 -14.83
CA VAL A 224 8.45 17.09 -15.19
C VAL A 224 8.91 17.39 -16.62
N ASN A 225 10.07 16.88 -17.04
CA ASN A 225 10.54 17.02 -18.42
C ASN A 225 9.59 16.39 -19.44
N VAL A 226 9.10 15.17 -19.16
CA VAL A 226 8.16 14.48 -20.04
C VAL A 226 6.85 15.25 -20.10
N LYS A 227 6.28 15.61 -18.94
CA LYS A 227 5.04 16.39 -18.84
C LYS A 227 5.09 17.68 -19.67
N THR A 228 6.18 18.42 -19.57
CA THR A 228 6.40 19.68 -20.32
C THR A 228 6.36 19.47 -21.83
N LYS A 229 6.86 18.33 -22.33
CA LYS A 229 6.89 18.03 -23.77
C LYS A 229 5.53 17.58 -24.30
N VAL A 230 4.84 16.72 -23.54
CA VAL A 230 3.62 16.05 -24.01
C VAL A 230 2.34 16.83 -23.72
N ASP A 231 2.36 17.70 -22.70
CA ASP A 231 1.23 18.54 -22.32
C ASP A 231 1.73 19.95 -21.91
N PRO A 232 2.24 20.74 -22.86
CA PRO A 232 2.87 22.04 -22.58
C PRO A 232 1.90 23.08 -22.00
N SER A 233 0.60 22.99 -22.33
CA SER A 233 -0.44 23.87 -21.77
C SER A 233 -0.91 23.43 -20.37
N ASN A 234 -0.37 22.32 -19.86
CA ASN A 234 -0.76 21.72 -18.59
C ASN A 234 -2.28 21.47 -18.51
N PHE A 235 -2.86 20.99 -19.62
CA PHE A 235 -4.29 20.72 -19.71
C PHE A 235 -4.71 19.63 -18.71
N PHE A 236 -3.96 18.53 -18.66
CA PHE A 236 -4.21 17.42 -17.73
C PHE A 236 -3.60 17.71 -16.36
N ARG A 237 -4.34 18.42 -15.51
CA ARG A 237 -3.89 18.81 -14.17
C ARG A 237 -4.93 18.52 -13.09
N TYR A 238 -4.44 18.36 -11.88
CA TYR A 238 -5.19 18.27 -10.63
C TYR A 238 -4.28 18.70 -9.49
N GLU A 239 -4.76 18.69 -8.25
CA GLU A 239 -4.08 19.23 -7.07
C GLU A 239 -2.66 18.67 -6.88
N GLN A 240 -2.42 17.41 -7.25
CA GLN A 240 -1.11 16.75 -7.16
C GLN A 240 -0.54 16.27 -8.52
N SER A 241 -0.94 16.88 -9.63
CA SER A 241 -0.40 16.53 -10.94
C SER A 241 1.06 16.97 -11.10
N ILE A 242 1.88 16.17 -11.78
CA ILE A 242 3.23 16.57 -12.19
C ILE A 242 3.15 17.91 -12.94
N PRO A 243 3.92 18.93 -12.54
CA PRO A 243 3.88 20.24 -13.17
C PRO A 243 4.63 20.24 -14.51
N THR A 244 4.31 21.19 -15.38
CA THR A 244 5.19 21.56 -16.48
C THR A 244 6.31 22.47 -15.96
N LYS A 245 7.46 22.49 -16.64
CA LYS A 245 8.39 23.61 -16.51
C LYS A 245 7.70 24.79 -17.16
N LEU A 246 7.20 25.72 -16.34
CA LEU A 246 6.69 27.00 -16.85
C LEU A 246 7.77 27.61 -17.76
N LYS A 247 7.34 28.19 -18.89
CA LYS A 247 8.17 29.16 -19.62
C LYS A 247 8.30 30.42 -18.80
#